data_AF-A0A0C9XG27-F1
#
_entry.id   AF-A0A0C9XG27-F1
#
_cell.length_a   1.000
_cell.length_b   1.000
_cell.length_c   1.000
_cell.angle_alpha   90.00
_cell.angle_beta   90.00
_cell.angle_gamma   90.00
#
_symmetry.space_group_name_H-M   'P 1'
#
loop_
_entity.id
_entity.type
_entity.pdbx_description
1 polymer ?
#
loop_
_entity_poly.entity_id
_entity_poly.type
_entity_poly.pdbx_seq_one_letter_code
_entity_poly.pdbx_strand_id
1 'polypeptide(L)'
;MAGGDLVLQENLKLTNTHIKELNRCLSHMSAGTASDCIAISMTAAPPLPSEQITAPNEQPVQIYPAMTSSSAPTCTIILGDGTELTFMEVDVGSPPLTGFADDVAGLNRMWDDTTPNWGGTLVLEIKGHPIPIVYWKDIYINSNCGSPWKPRQWRGMKSKWFNWKVVVYRYCQGTPTNFWDKFSHNRQRLCFMKIVQQLSQLRKDEDQATAEHARAEYAADFPTFFSYKKNGVSHIKTKPSDIAKMYWLLKGISGGDSDGED
;
A
#
# COMPACT_ATOMS: atom_id res chain seq x y z
N MET A 1 6.78 25.94 -25.27
CA MET A 1 6.71 24.73 -24.42
C MET A 1 5.65 24.93 -23.35
N ALA A 2 4.37 24.69 -23.67
CA ALA A 2 3.23 24.97 -22.77
C ALA A 2 2.11 23.90 -22.86
N GLY A 3 2.45 22.68 -23.27
CA GLY A 3 1.46 21.62 -23.55
C GLY A 3 1.32 20.52 -22.49
N GLY A 4 2.23 20.44 -21.51
CA GLY A 4 2.24 19.34 -20.52
C GLY A 4 1.30 19.54 -19.34
N ASP A 5 1.01 20.79 -18.96
CA ASP A 5 0.30 21.12 -17.72
C ASP A 5 -1.22 20.93 -17.82
N LEU A 6 -1.77 21.06 -19.03
CA LEU A 6 -3.19 20.86 -19.32
C LEU A 6 -3.64 19.41 -19.19
N VAL A 7 -2.79 18.45 -19.59
CA VAL A 7 -3.14 17.02 -19.58
C VAL A 7 -3.19 16.47 -18.15
N LEU A 8 -2.30 16.93 -17.27
CA LEU A 8 -2.31 16.54 -15.86
C LEU A 8 -3.50 17.15 -15.12
N GLN A 9 -3.87 18.39 -15.44
CA GLN A 9 -5.02 19.05 -14.82
C GLN A 9 -6.36 18.42 -15.24
N GLU A 10 -6.48 17.98 -16.50
CA GLU A 10 -7.68 17.27 -16.98
C GLU A 10 -7.81 15.87 -16.38
N ASN A 11 -6.70 15.11 -16.26
CA ASN A 11 -6.71 13.80 -15.61
C ASN A 11 -7.04 13.89 -14.10
N LEU A 12 -6.56 14.94 -13.41
CA LEU A 12 -6.91 15.22 -12.02
C LEU A 12 -8.37 15.65 -11.87
N LYS A 13 -8.93 16.40 -12.83
CA LYS A 13 -10.36 16.76 -12.84
C LYS A 13 -11.25 15.55 -13.10
N LEU A 14 -10.85 14.65 -14.00
CA LEU A 14 -11.64 13.48 -14.36
C LEU A 14 -11.73 12.48 -13.20
N THR A 15 -10.60 12.21 -12.53
CA THR A 15 -10.54 11.36 -11.33
C THR A 15 -11.34 11.93 -10.16
N ASN A 16 -11.25 13.24 -9.90
CA ASN A 16 -12.03 13.89 -8.85
C ASN A 16 -13.54 13.94 -9.15
N THR A 17 -13.93 14.08 -10.42
CA THR A 17 -15.34 14.05 -10.82
C THR A 17 -15.92 12.66 -10.63
N HIS A 18 -15.15 11.61 -10.94
CA HIS A 18 -15.58 10.23 -10.78
C HIS A 18 -15.67 9.81 -9.29
N ILE A 19 -14.74 10.27 -8.46
CA ILE A 19 -14.80 10.09 -6.99
C ILE A 19 -16.03 10.79 -6.41
N LYS A 20 -16.42 11.96 -6.93
CA LYS A 20 -17.66 12.65 -6.53
C LYS A 20 -18.91 11.88 -6.95
N GLU A 21 -18.91 11.27 -8.15
CA GLU A 21 -20.04 10.47 -8.65
C GLU A 21 -20.29 9.23 -7.77
N LEU A 22 -19.23 8.54 -7.37
CA LEU A 22 -19.31 7.40 -6.44
C LEU A 22 -19.83 7.83 -5.05
N ASN A 23 -19.35 8.95 -4.53
CA ASN A 23 -19.85 9.49 -3.25
C ASN A 23 -21.32 9.95 -3.33
N ARG A 24 -21.81 10.36 -4.52
CA ARG A 24 -23.21 10.76 -4.73
C ARG A 24 -24.17 9.55 -4.66
N CYS A 25 -23.81 8.42 -5.27
CA CYS A 25 -24.59 7.19 -5.19
C CYS A 25 -24.67 6.63 -3.75
N LEU A 26 -23.63 6.85 -2.95
CA LEU A 26 -23.54 6.42 -1.55
C LEU A 26 -24.44 7.21 -0.57
N SER A 27 -24.88 8.42 -0.92
CA SER A 27 -25.65 9.28 0.00
C SER A 27 -27.11 8.83 0.20
N HIS A 28 -27.57 7.82 -0.54
CA HIS A 28 -28.97 7.35 -0.49
C HIS A 28 -29.21 6.12 0.39
N MET A 29 -28.19 5.55 1.04
CA MET A 29 -28.35 4.27 1.75
C MET A 29 -27.54 4.22 3.05
N SER A 30 -28.13 4.65 4.18
CA SER A 30 -27.62 4.16 5.48
C SER A 30 -28.64 4.34 6.62
N ALA A 31 -29.04 3.21 7.22
CA ALA A 31 -29.61 3.15 8.56
C ALA A 31 -29.17 1.84 9.26
N GLY A 32 -28.56 2.00 10.45
CA GLY A 32 -28.37 0.98 11.51
C GLY A 32 -27.17 0.04 11.34
N THR A 33 -26.41 -0.41 12.35
CA THR A 33 -26.41 -0.26 13.83
C THR A 33 -25.03 -0.71 14.36
N ALA A 34 -24.63 -0.25 15.55
CA ALA A 34 -23.30 -0.34 16.16
C ALA A 34 -23.00 -1.66 16.92
N SER A 35 -21.70 -1.99 17.12
CA SER A 35 -21.23 -2.96 18.14
C SER A 35 -19.73 -2.77 18.50
N ASP A 36 -19.44 -2.95 19.79
CA ASP A 36 -18.29 -2.48 20.58
C ASP A 36 -16.94 -3.20 20.34
N CYS A 37 -15.86 -2.68 20.90
CA CYS A 37 -14.52 -3.28 20.86
C CYS A 37 -13.86 -3.38 22.25
N ILE A 38 -13.17 -4.50 22.45
CA ILE A 38 -12.40 -4.87 23.63
C ILE A 38 -10.95 -4.37 23.47
N ALA A 39 -10.44 -3.71 24.51
CA ALA A 39 -9.05 -3.28 24.63
C ALA A 39 -8.18 -4.42 25.20
N ILE A 40 -6.99 -4.64 24.64
CA ILE A 40 -5.99 -5.57 25.19
C ILE A 40 -4.76 -4.75 25.59
N SER A 41 -4.50 -4.68 26.90
CA SER A 41 -3.25 -4.21 27.49
C SER A 41 -2.13 -5.23 27.27
N MET A 42 -0.95 -4.77 26.86
CA MET A 42 0.27 -5.59 26.85
C MET A 42 1.21 -5.18 28.00
N THR A 43 1.56 -6.20 28.80
CA THR A 43 2.47 -6.14 29.95
C THR A 43 3.92 -6.26 29.47
N ALA A 44 4.81 -5.47 30.08
CA ALA A 44 6.24 -5.44 29.80
C ALA A 44 6.99 -6.65 30.37
N ALA A 45 8.07 -7.09 29.68
CA ALA A 45 8.99 -8.14 30.11
C ALA A 45 10.39 -7.58 30.44
N PRO A 46 11.18 -8.24 31.32
CA PRO A 46 12.45 -7.72 31.85
C PRO A 46 13.69 -8.13 31.03
N PRO A 47 14.86 -7.51 31.26
CA PRO A 47 16.08 -7.70 30.47
C PRO A 47 16.95 -8.87 30.95
N LEU A 48 17.71 -9.47 30.03
CA LEU A 48 18.77 -10.46 30.28
C LEU A 48 20.16 -9.90 29.83
N PRO A 49 21.27 -10.43 30.37
CA PRO A 49 22.56 -9.76 30.49
C PRO A 49 23.56 -10.07 29.38
N SER A 50 24.55 -9.18 29.31
CA SER A 50 25.74 -9.18 28.47
C SER A 50 26.64 -10.40 28.64
N GLU A 51 27.20 -10.89 27.52
CA GLU A 51 28.39 -11.75 27.51
C GLU A 51 29.48 -11.21 26.58
N GLN A 52 30.70 -11.62 26.92
CA GLN A 52 31.97 -10.93 26.75
C GLN A 52 32.67 -11.14 25.40
N ILE A 53 33.55 -10.18 25.15
CA ILE A 53 34.52 -10.04 24.06
C ILE A 53 35.63 -11.09 24.17
N THR A 54 36.01 -11.70 23.05
CA THR A 54 37.34 -12.32 22.87
C THR A 54 37.81 -12.07 21.43
N ALA A 55 39.03 -11.55 21.28
CA ALA A 55 39.75 -11.30 20.03
C ALA A 55 41.15 -11.96 20.12
N PRO A 56 42.00 -11.90 19.08
CA PRO A 56 41.83 -12.55 17.78
C PRO A 56 42.98 -13.56 17.54
N ASN A 57 42.73 -14.58 16.72
CA ASN A 57 43.74 -15.56 16.32
C ASN A 57 44.31 -15.18 14.94
N GLU A 58 45.61 -14.89 14.87
CA GLU A 58 46.33 -14.61 13.62
C GLU A 58 46.52 -15.90 12.81
N GLN A 59 46.13 -15.88 11.54
CA GLN A 59 46.48 -16.91 10.57
C GLN A 59 47.02 -16.31 9.26
N PRO A 60 47.81 -17.08 8.49
CA PRO A 60 48.74 -16.56 7.50
C PRO A 60 48.06 -16.13 6.20
N VAL A 61 48.59 -15.06 5.61
CA VAL A 61 48.21 -14.46 4.34
C VAL A 61 48.40 -15.47 3.19
N GLN A 62 47.30 -15.98 2.63
CA GLN A 62 47.28 -16.67 1.34
C GLN A 62 46.92 -15.67 0.23
N ILE A 63 47.83 -15.52 -0.73
CA ILE A 63 47.64 -14.74 -1.95
C ILE A 63 46.85 -15.61 -2.94
N TYR A 64 45.59 -15.25 -3.19
CA TYR A 64 44.74 -15.89 -4.20
C TYR A 64 44.64 -15.03 -5.47
N PRO A 65 44.57 -15.66 -6.66
CA PRO A 65 44.44 -14.97 -7.93
C PRO A 65 43.06 -14.30 -8.05
N ALA A 66 43.03 -13.14 -8.72
CA ALA A 66 41.84 -12.31 -8.91
C ALA A 66 40.68 -13.10 -9.52
N MET A 67 39.75 -13.53 -8.66
CA MET A 67 38.45 -14.03 -9.08
C MET A 67 37.65 -12.87 -9.65
N THR A 68 37.08 -13.07 -10.82
CA THR A 68 36.07 -12.23 -11.44
C THR A 68 35.03 -11.81 -10.41
N SER A 69 35.08 -10.54 -10.02
CA SER A 69 34.17 -9.91 -9.08
C SER A 69 32.77 -9.93 -9.65
N SER A 70 32.01 -10.95 -9.24
CA SER A 70 30.56 -10.96 -9.35
C SER A 70 30.04 -9.69 -8.68
N SER A 71 29.64 -8.71 -9.49
CA SER A 71 29.01 -7.48 -9.00
C SER A 71 27.86 -7.86 -8.09
N ALA A 72 27.84 -7.36 -6.86
CA ALA A 72 26.71 -7.55 -5.97
C ALA A 72 25.43 -7.03 -6.66
N PRO A 73 24.27 -7.67 -6.45
CA PRO A 73 23.01 -7.20 -7.01
C PRO A 73 22.68 -5.81 -6.47
N THR A 74 22.28 -4.88 -7.34
CA THR A 74 21.89 -3.52 -6.99
C THR A 74 20.46 -3.25 -7.41
N CYS A 75 19.72 -2.49 -6.59
CA CYS A 75 18.37 -2.02 -6.88
C CYS A 75 18.41 -0.52 -7.05
N THR A 76 17.51 -0.02 -7.89
CA THR A 76 17.35 1.40 -8.18
C THR A 76 15.88 1.77 -8.05
N ILE A 77 15.60 2.84 -7.33
CA ILE A 77 14.28 3.49 -7.28
C ILE A 77 14.42 4.95 -7.70
N ILE A 78 13.32 5.54 -8.18
CA ILE A 78 13.25 6.96 -8.53
C ILE A 78 12.28 7.61 -7.55
N LEU A 79 12.77 8.59 -6.79
CA LEU A 79 11.98 9.37 -5.83
C LEU A 79 11.12 10.41 -6.55
N GLY A 80 10.17 11.01 -5.83
CA GLY A 80 9.23 11.99 -6.36
C GLY A 80 9.88 13.27 -6.89
N ASP A 81 11.08 13.61 -6.41
CA ASP A 81 11.90 14.72 -6.91
C ASP A 81 12.73 14.35 -8.16
N GLY A 82 12.64 13.11 -8.63
CA GLY A 82 13.40 12.58 -9.76
C GLY A 82 14.79 12.04 -9.38
N THR A 83 15.17 12.07 -8.11
CA THR A 83 16.43 11.51 -7.63
C THR A 83 16.45 9.99 -7.83
N GLU A 84 17.45 9.51 -8.57
CA GLU A 84 17.70 8.08 -8.76
C GLU A 84 18.57 7.55 -7.62
N LEU A 85 18.02 6.65 -6.81
CA LEU A 85 18.70 6.06 -5.67
C LEU A 85 19.05 4.60 -5.97
N THR A 86 20.34 4.34 -6.17
CA THR A 86 20.89 2.99 -6.37
C THR A 86 21.58 2.49 -5.11
N PHE A 87 21.21 1.30 -4.65
CA PHE A 87 21.64 0.73 -3.37
C PHE A 87 21.80 -0.80 -3.45
N MET A 88 22.43 -1.38 -2.43
CA MET A 88 22.61 -2.81 -2.24
C MET A 88 21.72 -3.32 -1.11
N GLU A 89 21.58 -4.64 -0.99
CA GLU A 89 20.81 -5.25 0.09
C GLU A 89 21.29 -4.81 1.49
N VAL A 90 22.61 -4.65 1.68
CA VAL A 90 23.21 -4.25 2.97
C VAL A 90 22.86 -2.82 3.37
N ASP A 91 22.46 -1.99 2.41
CA ASP A 91 22.04 -0.61 2.65
C ASP A 91 20.59 -0.53 3.15
N VAL A 92 19.81 -1.62 3.04
CA VAL A 92 18.41 -1.66 3.45
C VAL A 92 18.30 -2.15 4.88
N GLY A 93 17.99 -1.21 5.79
CA GLY A 93 17.68 -1.52 7.17
C GLY A 93 16.43 -2.36 7.36
N SER A 94 16.26 -2.93 8.56
CA SER A 94 14.97 -3.50 8.95
C SER A 94 13.92 -2.39 8.98
N PRO A 95 12.69 -2.65 8.52
CA PRO A 95 11.66 -1.63 8.54
C PRO A 95 11.37 -1.27 10.01
N PRO A 96 11.32 0.01 10.36
CA PRO A 96 11.12 0.43 11.74
C PRO A 96 9.74 0.02 12.26
N LEU A 97 9.68 -0.17 13.57
CA LEU A 97 8.46 -0.49 14.31
C LEU A 97 7.64 0.78 14.55
N THR A 98 7.25 1.48 13.48
CA THR A 98 6.43 2.69 13.61
C THR A 98 4.96 2.31 13.71
N GLY A 99 4.29 2.79 14.76
CA GLY A 99 2.85 2.70 14.92
C GLY A 99 2.19 4.02 14.54
N PHE A 100 1.21 3.98 13.65
CA PHE A 100 0.40 5.16 13.27
C PHE A 100 -1.04 5.06 13.80
N ALA A 101 -1.22 4.35 14.91
CA ALA A 101 -2.54 4.05 15.45
C ALA A 101 -3.35 5.32 15.79
N ASP A 102 -2.66 6.37 16.21
CA ASP A 102 -3.27 7.61 16.67
C ASP A 102 -2.89 8.85 15.82
N ASP A 103 -1.98 8.71 14.85
CA ASP A 103 -1.50 9.82 14.01
C ASP A 103 -1.58 9.51 12.50
N VAL A 104 -2.81 9.51 11.98
CA VAL A 104 -3.06 9.39 10.53
C VAL A 104 -2.46 10.56 9.75
N ALA A 105 -2.41 11.76 10.36
CA ALA A 105 -1.81 12.93 9.71
C ALA A 105 -0.30 12.75 9.55
N GLY A 106 0.39 12.22 10.57
CA GLY A 106 1.79 11.83 10.49
C GLY A 106 2.03 10.76 9.46
N LEU A 107 1.18 9.72 9.41
CA LEU A 107 1.27 8.72 8.36
C LEU A 107 1.17 9.34 6.96
N ASN A 108 0.23 10.26 6.75
CA ASN A 108 0.09 10.96 5.47
C ASN A 108 1.34 11.80 5.11
N ARG A 109 1.95 12.48 6.10
CA ARG A 109 3.21 13.22 5.89
C ARG A 109 4.39 12.33 5.50
N MET A 110 4.27 11.04 5.71
CA MET A 110 5.33 10.05 5.51
C MET A 110 5.06 9.09 4.34
N TRP A 111 3.89 9.22 3.72
CA TRP A 111 3.44 8.25 2.73
C TRP A 111 4.15 8.41 1.39
N ASP A 112 4.16 9.62 0.85
CA ASP A 112 4.51 9.89 -0.56
C ASP A 112 5.13 11.30 -0.69
N ASP A 113 6.33 11.35 -1.26
CA ASP A 113 7.14 12.55 -1.50
C ASP A 113 6.68 13.38 -2.71
N THR A 114 5.81 12.85 -3.56
CA THR A 114 5.19 13.60 -4.66
C THR A 114 4.08 14.53 -4.19
N THR A 115 3.64 14.37 -2.94
CA THR A 115 2.52 15.14 -2.39
C THR A 115 3.02 16.37 -1.63
N PRO A 116 2.26 17.49 -1.62
CA PRO A 116 2.62 18.68 -0.85
C PRO A 116 2.58 18.44 0.67
N ASN A 117 2.07 17.29 1.11
CA ASN A 117 2.00 16.91 2.52
C ASN A 117 3.30 16.25 3.01
N TRP A 118 4.25 15.94 2.11
CA TRP A 118 5.50 15.29 2.47
C TRP A 118 6.25 16.08 3.54
N GLY A 119 6.50 15.42 4.68
CA GLY A 119 7.12 16.01 5.86
C GLY A 119 8.62 15.73 6.00
N GLY A 120 9.23 15.01 5.06
CA GLY A 120 10.67 14.69 5.10
C GLY A 120 11.12 13.89 6.33
N THR A 121 10.22 13.16 6.98
CA THR A 121 10.51 12.49 8.26
C THR A 121 11.18 11.12 8.05
N LEU A 122 12.21 10.85 8.86
CA LEU A 122 13.22 9.79 8.66
C LEU A 122 12.86 8.47 9.35
N VAL A 123 11.88 7.74 8.82
CA VAL A 123 11.57 6.40 9.35
C VAL A 123 12.47 5.34 8.71
N LEU A 124 12.71 5.42 7.41
CA LEU A 124 13.72 4.61 6.73
C LEU A 124 14.66 5.54 5.98
N GLU A 125 15.96 5.32 6.14
CA GLU A 125 17.01 6.01 5.39
C GLU A 125 17.85 5.00 4.62
N ILE A 126 18.13 5.32 3.37
CA ILE A 126 19.08 4.56 2.53
C ILE A 126 20.09 5.56 2.00
N LYS A 127 21.38 5.36 2.32
CA LYS A 127 22.47 6.27 1.94
C LYS A 127 22.19 7.74 2.28
N GLY A 128 21.60 7.99 3.46
CA GLY A 128 21.26 9.33 3.95
C GLY A 128 20.03 9.98 3.30
N HIS A 129 19.26 9.25 2.48
CA HIS A 129 18.04 9.75 1.87
C HIS A 129 16.80 9.20 2.62
N PRO A 130 15.87 10.05 3.06
CA PRO A 130 14.59 9.59 3.63
C PRO A 130 13.78 8.87 2.56
N ILE A 131 13.22 7.72 2.92
CA ILE A 131 12.44 6.89 2.02
C ILE A 131 10.96 6.94 2.42
N PRO A 132 10.09 7.53 1.56
CA PRO A 132 8.64 7.49 1.74
C PRO A 132 8.09 6.05 1.81
N ILE A 133 7.02 5.87 2.59
CA ILE A 133 6.43 4.54 2.83
C ILE A 133 5.89 3.90 1.54
N VAL A 134 5.47 4.69 0.55
CA VAL A 134 4.96 4.19 -0.74
C VAL A 134 5.97 3.29 -1.46
N TYR A 135 7.27 3.59 -1.35
CA TYR A 135 8.36 2.85 -2.02
C TYR A 135 8.78 1.58 -1.29
N TRP A 136 8.28 1.31 -0.08
CA TRP A 136 8.75 0.16 0.71
C TRP A 136 8.46 -1.17 0.04
N LYS A 137 7.33 -1.27 -0.67
CA LYS A 137 7.00 -2.45 -1.45
C LYS A 137 8.12 -2.73 -2.46
N ASP A 138 8.55 -1.73 -3.20
CA ASP A 138 9.60 -1.88 -4.20
C ASP A 138 10.96 -2.17 -3.53
N ILE A 139 11.31 -1.49 -2.45
CA ILE A 139 12.59 -1.73 -1.77
C ILE A 139 12.72 -3.16 -1.23
N TYR A 140 11.64 -3.73 -0.70
CA TYR A 140 11.69 -5.05 -0.06
C TYR A 140 11.30 -6.21 -0.99
N ILE A 141 10.49 -5.96 -2.02
CA ILE A 141 10.08 -6.97 -3.01
C ILE A 141 10.95 -6.94 -4.26
N ASN A 142 11.31 -5.75 -4.75
CA ASN A 142 11.67 -5.56 -6.15
C ASN A 142 12.79 -6.53 -6.59
N SER A 143 12.39 -7.37 -7.54
CA SER A 143 13.13 -8.46 -8.12
C SER A 143 13.94 -8.04 -9.34
N ASN A 144 14.06 -6.74 -9.64
CA ASN A 144 14.98 -6.25 -10.69
C ASN A 144 16.43 -6.74 -10.47
N CYS A 145 16.74 -7.24 -9.27
CA CYS A 145 17.98 -7.89 -8.88
C CYS A 145 17.96 -9.43 -8.97
N GLY A 146 16.98 -10.03 -9.64
CA GLY A 146 16.84 -11.49 -9.82
C GLY A 146 16.29 -12.26 -8.60
N SER A 147 16.20 -11.64 -7.42
CA SER A 147 15.54 -12.23 -6.24
C SER A 147 15.07 -11.14 -5.24
N PRO A 148 13.98 -11.38 -4.49
CA PRO A 148 13.58 -10.48 -3.41
C PRO A 148 14.65 -10.44 -2.33
N TRP A 149 15.08 -9.25 -1.93
CA TRP A 149 16.16 -9.10 -0.96
C TRP A 149 15.75 -9.55 0.45
N LYS A 150 14.61 -9.09 0.94
CA LYS A 150 14.19 -9.36 2.33
C LYS A 150 12.75 -9.86 2.41
N PRO A 151 12.42 -11.00 1.79
CA PRO A 151 11.05 -11.50 1.68
C PRO A 151 10.41 -11.79 3.04
N ARG A 152 11.22 -12.16 4.05
CA ARG A 152 10.74 -12.39 5.43
C ARG A 152 10.31 -11.09 6.10
N GLN A 153 11.08 -10.00 5.92
CA GLN A 153 10.75 -8.70 6.49
C GLN A 153 9.51 -8.12 5.81
N TRP A 154 9.44 -8.19 4.47
CA TRP A 154 8.25 -7.77 3.73
C TRP A 154 7.01 -8.52 4.18
N ARG A 155 7.08 -9.85 4.34
CA ARG A 155 5.95 -10.67 4.80
C ARG A 155 5.35 -10.16 6.10
N GLY A 156 6.18 -9.75 7.07
CA GLY A 156 5.73 -9.19 8.34
C GLY A 156 5.12 -7.79 8.23
N MET A 157 5.58 -6.98 7.27
CA MET A 157 5.16 -5.59 7.10
C MET A 157 4.00 -5.41 6.10
N LYS A 158 3.83 -6.34 5.14
CA LYS A 158 2.86 -6.25 4.02
C LYS A 158 1.46 -5.87 4.48
N SER A 159 0.95 -6.51 5.54
CA SER A 159 -0.39 -6.23 6.07
C SER A 159 -0.50 -4.83 6.67
N LYS A 160 0.52 -4.36 7.42
CA LYS A 160 0.55 -3.01 7.98
C LYS A 160 0.65 -1.97 6.87
N TRP A 161 1.56 -2.17 5.92
CA TRP A 161 1.72 -1.30 4.76
C TRP A 161 0.43 -1.17 3.95
N PHE A 162 -0.28 -2.26 3.70
CA PHE A 162 -1.56 -2.22 3.01
C PHE A 162 -2.61 -1.46 3.82
N ASN A 163 -2.69 -1.68 5.14
CA ASN A 163 -3.61 -0.94 6.01
C ASN A 163 -3.29 0.57 6.03
N TRP A 164 -2.01 0.95 5.99
CA TRP A 164 -1.58 2.33 5.86
C TRP A 164 -2.00 2.92 4.52
N LYS A 165 -1.72 2.23 3.40
CA LYS A 165 -2.12 2.63 2.04
C LYS A 165 -3.58 3.02 2.01
N VAL A 166 -4.45 2.12 2.48
CA VAL A 166 -5.90 2.30 2.34
C VAL A 166 -6.43 3.45 3.20
N VAL A 167 -5.84 3.68 4.37
CA VAL A 167 -6.20 4.80 5.24
C VAL A 167 -5.73 6.12 4.65
N VAL A 168 -4.47 6.21 4.19
CA VAL A 168 -3.93 7.43 3.57
C VAL A 168 -4.71 7.79 2.32
N TYR A 169 -4.98 6.83 1.44
CA TYR A 169 -5.75 7.08 0.22
C TYR A 169 -7.14 7.64 0.54
N ARG A 170 -7.82 7.10 1.56
CA ARG A 170 -9.11 7.68 1.98
C ARG A 170 -8.94 9.07 2.60
N TYR A 171 -7.91 9.27 3.42
CA TYR A 171 -7.63 10.54 4.07
C TYR A 171 -7.37 11.66 3.05
N CYS A 172 -6.68 11.35 1.95
CA CYS A 172 -6.37 12.29 0.87
C CYS A 172 -7.55 12.60 -0.07
N GLN A 173 -8.65 11.84 -0.05
CA GLN A 173 -9.82 12.09 -0.90
C GLN A 173 -10.65 13.32 -0.47
N GLY A 174 -10.32 13.95 0.65
CA GLY A 174 -11.06 15.10 1.17
C GLY A 174 -10.25 15.92 2.15
N THR A 175 -10.95 16.60 3.07
CA THR A 175 -10.31 17.33 4.16
C THR A 175 -10.14 16.42 5.38
N PRO A 176 -9.16 16.71 6.26
CA PRO A 176 -9.05 16.03 7.55
C PRO A 176 -10.37 16.04 8.34
N THR A 177 -11.10 17.16 8.30
CA THR A 177 -12.41 17.30 8.95
C THR A 177 -13.41 16.29 8.40
N ASN A 178 -13.59 16.22 7.08
CA ASN A 178 -14.52 15.28 6.46
C ASN A 178 -14.18 13.82 6.78
N PHE A 179 -12.87 13.51 6.83
CA PHE A 179 -12.41 12.18 7.22
C PHE A 179 -12.81 11.87 8.67
N TRP A 180 -12.49 12.77 9.60
CA TRP A 180 -12.79 12.54 11.02
C TRP A 180 -14.28 12.60 11.33
N ASP A 181 -15.08 13.39 10.62
CA ASP A 181 -16.54 13.39 10.76
C ASP A 181 -17.12 12.02 10.41
N LYS A 182 -16.57 11.34 9.39
CA LYS A 182 -16.98 9.98 9.00
C LYS A 182 -16.45 8.91 9.96
N PHE A 183 -15.23 9.09 10.46
CA PHE A 183 -14.53 8.11 11.30
C PHE A 183 -14.47 8.52 12.79
N SER A 184 -15.54 9.15 13.27
CA SER A 184 -15.75 9.43 14.70
C SER A 184 -17.12 8.93 15.14
N HIS A 185 -17.22 8.52 16.39
CA HIS A 185 -18.47 8.17 17.05
C HIS A 185 -18.57 8.94 18.36
N ASN A 186 -19.69 9.63 18.61
CA ASN A 186 -19.88 10.48 19.79
C ASN A 186 -18.73 11.51 19.99
N ARG A 187 -18.26 12.12 18.90
CA ARG A 187 -17.10 13.05 18.85
C ARG A 187 -15.74 12.44 19.22
N GLN A 188 -15.67 11.13 19.43
CA GLN A 188 -14.43 10.41 19.64
C GLN A 188 -13.98 9.74 18.33
N ARG A 189 -12.72 9.96 17.94
CA ARG A 189 -12.13 9.32 16.76
C ARG A 189 -12.09 7.80 16.96
N LEU A 190 -12.44 7.05 15.92
CA LEU A 190 -12.28 5.61 15.91
C LEU A 190 -10.80 5.24 15.94
N CYS A 191 -10.46 4.15 16.62
CA CYS A 191 -9.10 3.63 16.56
C CYS A 191 -8.75 3.15 15.14
N PHE A 192 -7.47 3.18 14.79
CA PHE A 192 -7.01 2.86 13.43
C PHE A 192 -7.54 1.52 12.88
N MET A 193 -7.62 0.48 13.70
CA MET A 193 -8.17 -0.82 13.29
C MET A 193 -9.66 -0.76 12.95
N LYS A 194 -10.47 0.03 13.67
CA LYS A 194 -11.88 0.24 13.34
C LYS A 194 -12.04 1.01 12.04
N ILE A 195 -11.18 2.00 11.77
CA ILE A 195 -11.13 2.70 10.50
C ILE A 195 -10.84 1.71 9.36
N VAL A 196 -9.80 0.89 9.49
CA VAL A 196 -9.44 -0.13 8.48
C VAL A 196 -10.59 -1.11 8.25
N GLN A 197 -11.26 -1.58 9.31
CA GLN A 197 -12.43 -2.45 9.20
C GLN A 197 -13.57 -1.80 8.43
N GLN A 198 -13.92 -0.55 8.76
CA GLN A 198 -14.96 0.20 8.05
C GLN A 198 -14.60 0.42 6.57
N LEU A 199 -13.34 0.78 6.27
CA LEU A 199 -12.86 0.90 4.89
C LEU A 199 -12.90 -0.43 4.13
N SER A 200 -12.60 -1.53 4.82
CA SER A 200 -12.74 -2.86 4.22
C SER A 200 -14.19 -3.20 3.91
N GLN A 201 -15.14 -2.81 4.78
CA GLN A 201 -16.56 -3.07 4.53
C GLN A 201 -17.07 -2.23 3.37
N LEU A 202 -16.75 -0.92 3.35
CA LEU A 202 -17.12 -0.02 2.26
C LEU A 202 -16.67 -0.55 0.89
N ARG A 203 -15.42 -1.03 0.78
CA ARG A 203 -14.94 -1.63 -0.47
C ARG A 203 -15.69 -2.90 -0.87
N LYS A 204 -16.06 -3.75 0.09
CA LYS A 204 -16.86 -4.95 -0.20
C LYS A 204 -18.24 -4.56 -0.73
N ASP A 205 -18.86 -3.54 -0.13
CA ASP A 205 -20.17 -3.06 -0.53
C ASP A 205 -20.09 -2.41 -1.94
N GLU A 206 -19.04 -1.64 -2.23
CA GLU A 206 -18.76 -1.05 -3.55
C GLU A 206 -18.49 -2.12 -4.62
N ASP A 207 -17.66 -3.12 -4.31
CA ASP A 207 -17.37 -4.25 -5.20
C ASP A 207 -18.65 -5.06 -5.48
N GLN A 208 -19.48 -5.26 -4.47
CA GLN A 208 -20.77 -5.96 -4.59
C GLN A 208 -21.72 -5.20 -5.52
N ALA A 209 -21.92 -3.89 -5.28
CA ALA A 209 -22.76 -3.05 -6.12
C ALA A 209 -22.26 -3.01 -7.57
N THR A 210 -20.94 -2.90 -7.77
CA THR A 210 -20.33 -2.92 -9.10
C THR A 210 -20.53 -4.28 -9.79
N ALA A 211 -20.39 -5.38 -9.04
CA ALA A 211 -20.59 -6.72 -9.59
C ALA A 211 -22.06 -6.99 -9.96
N GLU A 212 -23.01 -6.50 -9.17
CA GLU A 212 -24.44 -6.55 -9.50
C GLU A 212 -24.75 -5.73 -10.74
N HIS A 213 -24.21 -4.52 -10.83
CA HIS A 213 -24.35 -3.68 -12.01
C HIS A 213 -23.77 -4.34 -13.27
N ALA A 214 -22.57 -4.92 -13.18
CA ALA A 214 -21.95 -5.66 -14.28
C ALA A 214 -22.79 -6.87 -14.72
N ARG A 215 -23.37 -7.63 -13.78
CA ARG A 215 -24.27 -8.74 -14.09
C ARG A 215 -25.54 -8.29 -14.80
N ALA A 216 -26.12 -7.17 -14.37
CA ALA A 216 -27.30 -6.60 -15.00
C ALA A 216 -26.99 -6.07 -16.41
N GLU A 217 -25.86 -5.38 -16.58
CA GLU A 217 -25.48 -4.76 -17.86
C GLU A 217 -25.14 -5.80 -18.94
N TYR A 218 -24.30 -6.78 -18.61
CA TYR A 218 -23.85 -7.78 -19.60
C TYR A 218 -24.79 -8.97 -19.74
N ALA A 219 -25.66 -9.22 -18.75
CA ALA A 219 -26.70 -10.25 -18.77
C ALA A 219 -26.24 -11.59 -19.40
N ALA A 220 -26.72 -11.93 -20.59
CA ALA A 220 -26.40 -13.16 -21.31
C ALA A 220 -24.92 -13.27 -21.72
N ASP A 221 -24.26 -12.14 -21.95
CA ASP A 221 -22.85 -12.07 -22.32
C ASP A 221 -21.92 -12.06 -21.09
N PHE A 222 -22.46 -12.04 -19.88
CA PHE A 222 -21.66 -12.02 -18.65
C PHE A 222 -20.60 -13.14 -18.60
N PRO A 223 -20.90 -14.41 -18.92
CA PRO A 223 -19.89 -15.47 -18.93
C PRO A 223 -18.75 -15.24 -19.94
N THR A 224 -19.03 -14.52 -21.03
CA THR A 224 -18.05 -14.22 -22.09
C THR A 224 -17.00 -13.25 -21.60
N PHE A 225 -17.42 -12.19 -20.90
CA PHE A 225 -16.53 -11.13 -20.43
C PHE A 225 -15.97 -11.38 -19.02
N PHE A 226 -16.68 -12.10 -18.17
CA PHE A 226 -16.33 -12.32 -16.77
C PHE A 226 -15.98 -13.78 -16.50
N SER A 227 -15.06 -14.33 -17.28
CA SER A 227 -14.51 -15.68 -17.06
C SER A 227 -12.99 -15.70 -17.04
N TYR A 228 -12.42 -16.83 -16.61
CA TYR A 228 -10.99 -17.12 -16.68
C TYR A 228 -10.78 -18.58 -17.04
N LYS A 229 -9.64 -18.90 -17.65
CA LYS A 229 -9.29 -20.28 -18.00
C LYS A 229 -8.42 -20.91 -16.90
N LYS A 230 -8.77 -22.10 -16.45
CA LYS A 230 -7.97 -22.93 -15.55
C LYS A 230 -7.96 -24.35 -16.07
N ASN A 231 -6.76 -24.91 -16.31
CA ASN A 231 -6.59 -26.25 -16.87
C ASN A 231 -7.39 -26.48 -18.17
N GLY A 232 -7.45 -25.48 -19.05
CA GLY A 232 -8.19 -25.54 -20.31
C GLY A 232 -9.72 -25.37 -20.19
N VAL A 233 -10.26 -25.31 -18.97
CA VAL A 233 -11.70 -25.12 -18.71
C VAL A 233 -12.00 -23.66 -18.40
N SER A 234 -13.10 -23.13 -18.96
CA SER A 234 -13.56 -21.78 -18.67
C SER A 234 -14.39 -21.75 -17.38
N HIS A 235 -14.05 -20.85 -16.46
CA HIS A 235 -14.75 -20.63 -15.20
C HIS A 235 -15.28 -19.20 -15.13
N ILE A 236 -16.55 -19.03 -14.78
CA ILE A 236 -17.15 -17.72 -14.56
C ILE A 236 -16.66 -17.16 -13.22
N LYS A 237 -16.29 -15.88 -13.20
CA LYS A 237 -15.92 -15.17 -11.97
C LYS A 237 -17.14 -15.02 -11.07
N THR A 238 -16.99 -15.41 -9.81
CA THR A 238 -18.06 -15.34 -8.80
C THR A 238 -17.79 -14.29 -7.74
N LYS A 239 -16.52 -14.06 -7.39
CA LYS A 239 -16.10 -13.07 -6.39
C LYS A 239 -16.43 -11.65 -6.88
N PRO A 240 -17.17 -10.84 -6.10
CA PRO A 240 -17.52 -9.48 -6.48
C PRO A 240 -16.32 -8.60 -6.82
N SER A 241 -15.23 -8.69 -6.05
CA SER A 241 -13.98 -7.95 -6.29
C SER A 241 -13.36 -8.26 -7.66
N ASP A 242 -13.41 -9.52 -8.10
CA ASP A 242 -12.84 -9.92 -9.39
C ASP A 242 -13.72 -9.46 -10.56
N ILE A 243 -15.04 -9.42 -10.34
CA ILE A 243 -16.00 -8.91 -11.30
C ILE A 243 -15.86 -7.39 -11.42
N ALA A 244 -15.79 -6.67 -10.30
CA ALA A 244 -15.60 -5.22 -10.27
C ALA A 244 -14.32 -4.80 -11.00
N LYS A 245 -13.19 -5.46 -10.72
CA LYS A 245 -11.92 -5.24 -11.43
C LYS A 245 -12.05 -5.43 -12.95
N MET A 246 -12.68 -6.51 -13.38
CA MET A 246 -12.87 -6.78 -14.81
C MET A 246 -13.81 -5.75 -15.45
N TYR A 247 -14.86 -5.34 -14.73
CA TYR A 247 -15.81 -4.33 -15.21
C TYR A 247 -15.11 -2.98 -15.44
N TRP A 248 -14.31 -2.52 -14.48
CA TRP A 248 -13.53 -1.30 -14.62
C TRP A 248 -12.55 -1.35 -15.79
N LEU A 249 -11.89 -2.50 -16.00
CA LEU A 249 -11.01 -2.71 -17.15
C LEU A 249 -11.77 -2.58 -18.48
N LEU A 250 -12.95 -3.22 -18.60
CA LEU A 250 -13.78 -3.15 -19.80
C LEU A 250 -14.29 -1.73 -20.07
N LYS A 251 -14.49 -0.93 -19.03
CA LYS A 251 -14.92 0.47 -19.14
C LYS A 251 -13.77 1.44 -19.43
N GLY A 252 -12.52 0.95 -19.50
CA GLY A 252 -11.34 1.81 -19.60
C GLY A 252 -11.10 2.66 -18.35
N ILE A 253 -11.76 2.33 -17.23
CA ILE A 253 -11.58 2.97 -15.93
C ILE A 253 -10.45 2.21 -15.23
N SER A 254 -9.23 2.27 -15.76
CA SER A 254 -8.11 1.63 -15.09
C SER A 254 -7.74 2.43 -13.84
N GLY A 255 -8.35 2.09 -12.70
CA GLY A 255 -7.91 2.53 -11.38
C GLY A 255 -6.55 1.90 -11.09
N GLY A 256 -5.53 2.73 -10.91
CA GLY A 256 -4.16 2.31 -10.63
C GLY A 256 -4.06 1.25 -9.53
N ASP A 257 -3.20 0.28 -9.79
CA ASP A 257 -2.70 -0.78 -8.91
C ASP A 257 -3.73 -1.81 -8.44
N SER A 258 -4.19 -2.63 -9.39
CA SER A 258 -4.63 -4.00 -9.11
C SER A 258 -3.42 -4.86 -8.72
N ASP A 259 -2.93 -4.67 -7.50
CA ASP A 259 -2.15 -5.69 -6.79
C ASP A 259 -3.12 -6.80 -6.37
N GLY A 260 -3.42 -7.68 -7.33
CA GLY A 260 -3.93 -9.00 -7.00
C GLY A 260 -2.86 -9.77 -6.24
N GLU A 261 -3.28 -10.54 -5.24
CA GLU A 261 -2.76 -11.88 -5.02
C GLU A 261 -3.68 -12.63 -4.04
N ASP A 262 -4.03 -13.84 -4.46
CA ASP A 262 -4.55 -14.95 -3.67
C ASP A 262 -3.58 -15.36 -2.53
#